data_AF-A0A7S3JQA9-F1
#
_entry.id   AF-A0A7S3JQA9-F1
#
_cell.length_a   1.000
_cell.length_b   1.000
_cell.length_c   1.000
_cell.angle_alpha   90.00
_cell.angle_beta   90.00
_cell.angle_gamma   90.00
#
_symmetry.space_group_name_H-M   'P 1'
#
loop_
_entity.id
_entity.type
_entity.pdbx_description
1 polymer ?
#
loop_
_entity_poly.entity_id
_entity_poly.type
_entity_poly.pdbx_seq_one_letter_code
_entity_poly.pdbx_strand_id
1 'polypeptide(L)'
;MLVVVYFLSLLLSFRFGSSLLFRSNVKMCICVNCALVERCTAYHVVEAKHGQPHLSSAPDFTPRKGNPTVEIIVFNNTREAELDVTQCEDYIEDIGRWSKMMPRGTLMKHGFDPSFVPT
;
A
#
# COMPACT_ATOMS: atom_id res chain seq x y z
N MET A 1 7.63 -29.26 -45.90
CA MET A 1 8.81 -29.38 -45.03
C MET A 1 9.89 -28.45 -45.59
N LEU A 2 10.51 -27.66 -44.73
CA LEU A 2 11.65 -26.74 -44.91
C LEU A 2 11.47 -25.47 -45.77
N VAL A 3 11.41 -24.27 -45.16
CA VAL A 3 12.44 -23.35 -44.59
C VAL A 3 13.05 -22.41 -45.66
N VAL A 4 13.00 -21.10 -45.34
CA VAL A 4 14.00 -20.03 -45.58
C VAL A 4 13.45 -18.83 -46.37
N VAL A 5 12.96 -17.76 -45.70
CA VAL A 5 13.61 -16.44 -45.40
C VAL A 5 13.96 -15.65 -46.68
N TYR A 6 13.59 -14.39 -46.96
CA TYR A 6 13.71 -13.15 -46.18
C TYR A 6 12.76 -12.07 -46.74
N PHE A 7 11.94 -11.48 -45.86
CA PHE A 7 11.16 -10.27 -46.16
C PHE A 7 11.96 -9.03 -45.76
N LEU A 8 12.20 -8.19 -46.77
CA LEU A 8 11.94 -6.76 -46.81
C LEU A 8 12.42 -5.83 -45.67
N SER A 9 13.27 -4.90 -46.12
CA SER A 9 13.22 -3.45 -45.88
C SER A 9 13.46 -2.91 -44.46
N LEU A 10 14.67 -2.34 -44.31
CA LEU A 10 14.89 -1.11 -43.54
C LEU A 10 13.77 -0.10 -43.82
N LEU A 11 13.23 0.53 -42.78
CA LEU A 11 13.28 1.99 -42.59
C LEU A 11 12.47 2.42 -41.34
N LEU A 12 13.03 3.42 -40.66
CA LEU A 12 12.42 4.38 -39.72
C LEU A 12 11.98 3.92 -38.32
N SER A 13 12.79 4.39 -37.36
CA SER A 13 12.34 5.29 -36.29
C SER A 13 11.17 4.84 -35.41
N PHE A 14 11.45 4.47 -34.16
CA PHE A 14 10.96 5.24 -33.01
C PHE A 14 11.78 4.85 -31.77
N ARG A 15 12.51 5.82 -31.22
CA ARG A 15 13.01 5.72 -29.85
C ARG A 15 11.79 5.83 -28.93
N PHE A 16 11.33 4.72 -28.37
CA PHE A 16 10.68 4.76 -27.06
C PHE A 16 11.82 5.00 -26.06
N GLY A 17 12.08 6.23 -25.62
CA GLY A 17 11.12 7.04 -24.89
C GLY A 17 11.42 6.85 -23.42
N SER A 18 12.56 7.37 -22.96
CA SER A 18 12.77 7.66 -21.54
C SER A 18 11.63 8.56 -21.09
N SER A 19 10.85 8.14 -20.09
CA SER A 19 10.15 8.96 -19.08
C SER A 19 8.97 8.19 -18.49
N LEU A 20 9.24 7.25 -17.59
CA LEU A 20 8.44 7.13 -16.38
C LEU A 20 9.39 6.68 -15.28
N LEU A 21 10.11 7.66 -14.72
CA LEU A 21 10.22 7.69 -13.27
C LEU A 21 8.78 7.77 -12.74
N PHE A 22 8.07 6.64 -12.71
CA PHE A 22 6.99 6.46 -11.76
C PHE A 22 7.68 6.31 -10.41
N ARG A 23 8.25 7.42 -9.94
CA ARG A 23 8.60 7.55 -8.53
C ARG A 23 7.24 7.62 -7.86
N SER A 24 6.77 6.46 -7.44
CA SER A 24 5.66 6.29 -6.53
C SER A 24 5.79 7.35 -5.45
N ASN A 25 5.01 8.42 -5.55
CA ASN A 25 4.68 9.25 -4.40
C ASN A 25 3.56 8.53 -3.65
N VAL A 26 3.75 7.22 -3.42
CA VAL A 26 2.94 6.46 -2.48
C VAL A 26 3.48 6.95 -1.15
N LYS A 27 2.72 7.81 -0.48
CA LYS A 27 3.05 8.18 0.87
C LYS A 27 2.67 6.99 1.73
N MET A 28 3.65 6.37 2.38
CA MET A 28 3.37 5.41 3.44
C MET A 28 2.30 5.98 4.38
N CYS A 29 1.19 5.27 4.52
CA CYS A 29 0.20 5.54 5.55
C CYS A 29 0.91 5.57 6.92
N ILE A 30 0.75 6.64 7.69
CA ILE A 30 1.52 6.82 8.95
C ILE A 30 1.23 5.71 9.99
N CYS A 31 0.15 4.94 9.80
CA CYS A 31 -0.18 3.81 10.66
C CYS A 31 0.95 2.77 10.70
N VAL A 32 1.74 2.63 9.64
CA VAL A 32 2.85 1.66 9.57
C VAL A 32 3.92 1.92 10.63
N ASN A 33 4.01 3.17 11.09
CA ASN A 33 4.99 3.68 12.04
C ASN A 33 4.36 4.16 13.36
N CYS A 34 3.12 3.81 13.68
CA CYS A 34 2.47 4.28 14.90
C CYS A 34 2.47 3.20 15.98
N ALA A 35 2.91 3.52 17.20
CA ALA A 35 2.92 2.62 18.36
C ALA A 35 1.53 2.12 18.79
N LEU A 36 0.46 2.77 18.30
CA LEU A 36 -0.94 2.42 18.58
C LEU A 36 -1.60 1.62 17.45
N VAL A 37 -0.85 1.20 16.42
CA VAL A 37 -1.41 0.57 15.21
C VAL A 37 -2.28 -0.66 15.50
N GLU A 38 -1.89 -1.49 16.47
CA GLU A 38 -2.65 -2.70 16.83
C GLU A 38 -3.84 -2.43 17.77
N ARG A 39 -3.93 -1.22 18.35
CA ARG A 39 -4.95 -0.86 19.37
C ARG A 39 -5.98 0.14 18.85
N CYS A 40 -5.67 0.85 17.77
CA CYS A 40 -6.47 1.97 17.29
C CYS A 40 -7.64 1.51 16.41
N THR A 41 -8.86 1.92 16.78
CA THR A 41 -10.09 1.61 16.03
C THR A 41 -10.07 2.20 14.62
N ALA A 42 -9.50 3.39 14.44
CA ALA A 42 -9.37 4.00 13.11
C ALA A 42 -8.39 3.23 12.21
N TYR A 43 -7.24 2.80 12.75
CA TYR A 43 -6.28 2.01 11.97
C TYR A 43 -6.82 0.62 11.63
N HIS A 44 -7.64 0.03 12.50
CA HIS A 44 -8.36 -1.21 12.19
C HIS A 44 -9.28 -1.06 10.97
N VAL A 45 -9.95 0.08 10.80
CA VAL A 45 -10.75 0.37 9.60
C VAL A 45 -9.86 0.51 8.36
N VAL A 46 -8.69 1.14 8.50
CA VAL A 46 -7.72 1.33 7.40
C VAL A 46 -7.16 -0.01 6.92
N GLU A 47 -6.82 -0.93 7.83
CA GLU A 47 -6.40 -2.30 7.48
C GLU A 47 -7.42 -2.98 6.55
N ALA A 48 -8.71 -2.92 6.88
CA ALA A 48 -9.77 -3.48 6.05
C ALA A 48 -9.86 -2.79 4.68
N LYS A 49 -9.60 -1.48 4.61
CA LYS A 49 -9.61 -0.73 3.34
C LYS A 49 -8.41 -1.03 2.45
N HIS A 50 -7.26 -1.35 3.04
CA HIS A 50 -6.09 -1.86 2.31
C HIS A 50 -6.16 -3.36 2.00
N GLY A 51 -7.22 -4.05 2.45
CA GLY A 51 -7.34 -5.51 2.33
C GLY A 51 -6.31 -6.27 3.18
N GLN A 52 -5.63 -5.59 4.11
CA GLN A 52 -4.61 -6.16 4.97
C GLN A 52 -5.25 -6.92 6.14
N PRO A 53 -4.60 -7.99 6.64
CA PRO A 53 -5.08 -8.69 7.82
C PRO A 53 -5.00 -7.79 9.06
N HIS A 54 -5.97 -7.96 9.96
CA HIS A 54 -6.03 -7.19 11.19
C HIS A 54 -4.92 -7.61 12.17
N LEU A 55 -4.24 -6.62 12.76
CA LEU A 55 -3.28 -6.86 13.85
C LEU A 55 -3.97 -7.26 15.16
N SER A 56 -5.19 -6.76 15.39
CA SER A 56 -6.04 -7.08 16.54
C SER A 56 -7.49 -7.20 16.09
N SER A 57 -8.22 -8.14 16.67
CA SER A 57 -9.66 -8.31 16.44
C SER A 57 -10.53 -7.34 17.25
N ALA A 58 -9.98 -6.73 18.30
CA ALA A 58 -10.69 -5.85 19.22
C ALA A 58 -9.79 -4.69 19.67
N PRO A 59 -9.54 -3.70 18.79
CA PRO A 59 -8.84 -2.48 19.17
C PRO A 59 -9.57 -1.75 20.32
N ASP A 60 -8.83 -1.32 21.34
CA ASP A 60 -9.37 -0.72 22.57
C ASP A 60 -9.10 0.79 22.68
N PHE A 61 -8.45 1.39 21.67
CA PHE A 61 -8.12 2.80 21.62
C PHE A 61 -8.87 3.51 20.49
N THR A 62 -9.52 4.63 20.80
CA THR A 62 -10.15 5.51 19.80
C THR A 62 -9.44 6.86 19.78
N PRO A 63 -8.99 7.36 18.61
CA PRO A 63 -8.29 8.65 18.52
C PRO A 63 -9.12 9.82 19.05
N ARG A 64 -8.44 10.76 19.72
CA ARG A 64 -8.98 12.05 20.16
C ARG A 64 -9.28 12.94 18.95
N LYS A 65 -10.22 13.87 19.15
CA LYS A 65 -10.60 14.93 18.20
C LYS A 65 -11.00 14.47 16.79
N GLY A 66 -11.54 13.26 16.64
CA GLY A 66 -12.46 12.97 15.54
C GLY A 66 -11.90 12.21 14.34
N ASN A 67 -10.93 11.31 14.55
CA ASN A 67 -10.31 10.42 13.55
C ASN A 67 -9.15 11.05 12.74
N PRO A 68 -8.20 10.22 12.29
CA PRO A 68 -7.09 10.65 11.46
C PRO A 68 -7.49 11.44 10.19
N THR A 69 -6.59 12.31 9.73
CA THR A 69 -6.64 12.91 8.39
C THR A 69 -6.27 11.87 7.34
N VAL A 70 -7.12 11.69 6.34
CA VAL A 70 -6.96 10.70 5.26
C VAL A 70 -6.77 11.38 3.91
N GLU A 71 -5.77 10.96 3.16
CA GLU A 71 -5.60 11.26 1.74
C GLU A 71 -6.35 10.20 0.92
N ILE A 72 -7.15 10.66 -0.05
CA ILE A 72 -7.98 9.78 -0.88
C ILE A 72 -7.47 9.86 -2.31
N ILE A 73 -7.06 8.72 -2.85
CA ILE A 73 -6.65 8.58 -4.25
C ILE A 73 -7.76 7.85 -4.99
N VAL A 74 -8.40 8.53 -5.95
CA VAL A 74 -9.47 7.94 -6.77
C VAL A 74 -8.89 7.56 -8.13
N PHE A 75 -9.10 6.31 -8.55
CA PHE A 75 -8.56 5.82 -9.81
C PHE A 75 -9.57 6.00 -10.96
N ASN A 76 -9.14 6.68 -12.03
CA ASN A 76 -9.99 6.90 -13.20
C ASN A 76 -10.50 5.58 -13.81
N ASN A 77 -11.77 5.58 -14.23
CA ASN A 77 -12.46 4.45 -14.87
C ASN A 77 -12.65 3.20 -13.97
N THR A 78 -12.46 3.32 -12.67
CA THR A 78 -12.85 2.31 -11.67
C THR A 78 -13.79 2.93 -10.63
N ARG A 79 -14.43 2.10 -9.80
CA ARG A 79 -15.13 2.57 -8.58
C ARG A 79 -14.27 2.38 -7.33
N GLU A 80 -12.95 2.42 -7.51
CA GLU A 80 -11.97 2.12 -6.48
C GLU A 80 -11.32 3.41 -5.97
N ALA A 81 -11.02 3.42 -4.68
CA ALA A 81 -10.28 4.50 -4.03
C ALA A 81 -9.33 3.91 -2.98
N GLU A 82 -8.10 4.42 -2.97
CA GLU A 82 -7.11 4.14 -1.93
C GLU A 82 -7.17 5.22 -0.85
N LEU A 83 -7.03 4.80 0.40
CA LEU A 83 -7.19 5.64 1.58
C LEU A 83 -5.95 5.52 2.47
N ASP A 84 -5.17 6.58 2.56
CA ASP A 84 -3.99 6.62 3.41
C ASP A 84 -4.13 7.65 4.52
N VAL A 85 -3.87 7.23 5.76
CA VAL A 85 -3.78 8.16 6.87
C VAL A 85 -2.49 8.96 6.74
N THR A 86 -2.61 10.27 6.68
CA THR A 86 -1.47 11.18 6.57
C THR A 86 -1.16 11.89 7.89
N GLN A 87 -2.15 12.07 8.78
CA GLN A 87 -1.96 12.73 10.08
C GLN A 87 -2.92 12.17 11.15
N CYS A 88 -2.49 12.19 12.41
CA CYS A 88 -3.30 11.86 13.58
C CYS A 88 -2.75 12.58 14.82
N GLU A 89 -3.61 13.17 15.65
CA GLU A 89 -3.16 13.88 16.87
C GLU A 89 -2.58 12.95 17.94
N ASP A 90 -2.93 11.66 17.89
CA ASP A 90 -2.42 10.62 18.79
C ASP A 90 -1.30 9.79 18.16
N TYR A 91 -0.71 10.27 17.06
CA TYR A 91 0.43 9.60 16.46
C TYR A 91 1.60 9.56 17.45
N ILE A 92 2.10 8.35 17.70
CA ILE A 92 3.30 8.09 18.49
C ILE A 92 4.21 7.27 17.61
N GLU A 93 5.37 7.81 17.25
CA GLU A 93 6.29 7.14 16.33
C GLU A 93 6.89 5.87 16.95
N ASP A 94 6.73 4.75 16.24
CA ASP A 94 7.46 3.49 16.38
C ASP A 94 7.64 2.91 14.97
N ILE A 95 8.82 3.14 14.38
CA ILE A 95 9.10 2.81 12.98
C ILE A 95 8.89 1.32 12.70
N GLY A 96 8.07 1.02 11.69
CA GLY A 96 7.74 -0.34 11.26
C GLY A 96 6.91 -1.13 12.27
N ARG A 97 6.24 -0.47 13.23
CA ARG A 97 5.40 -1.12 14.24
C ARG A 97 4.44 -2.13 13.60
N TRP A 98 3.78 -1.77 12.51
CA TRP A 98 2.81 -2.67 11.85
C TRP A 98 3.45 -4.01 11.47
N SER A 99 4.60 -3.98 10.80
CA SER A 99 5.33 -5.19 10.41
C SER A 99 5.84 -5.98 11.62
N LYS A 100 6.28 -5.30 12.68
CA LYS A 100 6.73 -5.94 13.94
C LYS A 100 5.58 -6.67 14.65
N MET A 101 4.37 -6.11 14.59
CA MET A 101 3.19 -6.65 15.28
C MET A 101 2.45 -7.69 14.44
N MET A 102 2.65 -7.72 13.13
CA MET A 102 2.02 -8.71 12.25
C MET A 102 2.44 -10.13 12.64
N PRO A 103 1.50 -11.01 13.05
CA PRO A 103 1.87 -12.35 13.47
C PRO A 103 2.53 -13.14 12.33
N ARG A 104 3.52 -13.96 12.68
CA ARG A 104 4.28 -14.75 11.70
C ARG A 104 3.33 -15.64 10.89
N GLY A 105 3.50 -15.64 9.58
CA GLY A 105 2.69 -16.44 8.66
C GLY A 105 1.31 -15.87 8.35
N THR A 106 0.87 -14.78 9.01
CA THR A 106 -0.42 -14.14 8.69
C THR A 106 -0.45 -13.63 7.25
N LEU A 107 0.57 -12.90 6.81
CA LEU A 107 0.65 -12.40 5.44
C LEU A 107 0.54 -13.54 4.41
N MET A 108 1.36 -14.58 4.56
CA MET A 108 1.34 -15.75 3.68
C MET A 108 -0.02 -16.46 3.68
N LYS A 109 -0.66 -16.63 4.85
CA LYS A 109 -1.99 -17.23 4.98
C LYS A 109 -3.06 -16.41 4.25
N HIS A 110 -2.88 -15.10 4.17
CA HIS A 110 -3.78 -14.18 3.47
C HIS A 110 -3.35 -13.90 2.03
N GLY A 111 -2.37 -14.63 1.48
CA GLY A 111 -1.92 -14.51 0.09
C GLY A 111 -0.98 -13.33 -0.19
N PHE A 112 -0.48 -12.68 0.86
CA PHE A 112 0.52 -11.62 0.75
C PHE A 112 1.94 -12.19 0.75
N ASP A 113 2.85 -11.47 0.09
CA ASP A 113 4.29 -11.75 0.13
C ASP A 113 4.79 -11.65 1.59
N PRO A 114 5.45 -12.70 2.14
CA PRO A 114 6.01 -12.65 3.49
C PRO A 114 7.13 -11.61 3.65
N SER A 115 7.69 -11.12 2.54
CA SER A 115 8.66 -10.02 2.50
C SER A 115 8.01 -8.66 2.21
N PHE A 116 6.68 -8.57 2.23
CA PHE A 116 5.95 -7.31 2.07
C PHE A 116 6.44 -6.27 3.09
N VAL A 117 6.93 -5.17 2.56
CA VAL A 117 7.26 -3.96 3.30
C VAL A 117 6.27 -2.89 2.85
N PRO A 118 5.45 -2.33 3.75
CA PRO A 118 4.63 -1.17 3.41
C PRO A 118 5.53 -0.03 2.89
N THR A 119 5.26 0.45 1.68
CA THR A 119 5.99 1.55 1.00
C THR A 119 5.16 2.80 0.86
#